data_AF-A0A2N2CXP0-F1
#
_entry.id   AF-A0A2N2CXP0-F1
#
_cell.length_a   1.000
_cell.length_b   1.000
_cell.length_c   1.000
_cell.angle_alpha   90.00
_cell.angle_beta   90.00
_cell.angle_gamma   90.00
#
_symmetry.space_group_name_H-M   'P 1'
#
loop_
_entity.id
_entity.type
_entity.pdbx_description
1 polymer ?
#
loop_
_entity_poly.entity_id
_entity_poly.type
_entity_poly.pdbx_seq_one_letter_code
_entity_poly.pdbx_strand_id
1 'polypeptide(L)'
;MNPIQFLICFIVVIIYKAFSNTYYYFQSIKLSNDYSDFLKNESSSVFSKKQDIQKLFSRAHIKNSYVPVTQPVGYGYLQAANYPIIDNMFVKDQRVVSAIIGMFEEATGVYRRRIFESFNPIFWVETIIYLPRSIIAYLGLSTDVIAVKIIQVIWWIIAPMAIIYRNSLISVFQNLFN
;
A
#
# COMPACT_ATOMS: atom_id res chain seq x y z
N MET A 1 11.70 -13.83 26.47
CA MET A 1 10.27 -13.62 26.15
C MET A 1 9.58 -14.97 26.22
N ASN A 2 8.52 -15.07 27.00
CA ASN A 2 7.75 -16.31 27.14
C ASN A 2 6.92 -16.56 25.86
N PRO A 3 6.64 -17.82 25.48
CA PRO A 3 5.88 -18.13 24.27
C PRO A 3 4.50 -17.45 24.26
N ILE A 4 3.88 -17.29 25.43
CA ILE A 4 2.62 -16.58 25.62
C ILE A 4 2.75 -15.10 25.23
N GLN A 5 3.85 -14.43 25.59
CA GLN A 5 4.08 -13.02 25.22
C GLN A 5 4.24 -12.86 23.71
N PHE A 6 4.92 -13.79 23.03
CA PHE A 6 5.05 -13.78 21.57
C PHE A 6 3.69 -13.91 20.89
N LEU A 7 2.86 -14.84 21.36
CA LEU A 7 1.50 -15.06 20.85
C LEU A 7 0.63 -13.81 21.04
N ILE A 8 0.70 -13.16 22.21
CA ILE A 8 0.00 -11.90 22.46
C ILE A 8 0.45 -10.81 21.49
N CYS A 9 1.77 -10.61 21.33
CA CYS A 9 2.30 -9.63 20.37
C CYS A 9 1.80 -9.90 18.94
N PHE A 10 1.78 -11.17 18.51
CA PHE A 10 1.31 -11.54 17.18
C PHE A 10 -0.18 -11.26 17.00
N ILE A 11 -1.02 -11.55 18.00
CA ILE A 11 -2.45 -11.23 17.98
C ILE A 11 -2.65 -9.71 17.91
N VAL A 12 -1.90 -8.92 18.67
CA VAL A 12 -1.98 -7.45 18.62
C VAL A 12 -1.67 -6.93 17.21
N VAL A 13 -0.66 -7.50 16.54
CA VAL A 13 -0.32 -7.14 15.14
C VAL A 13 -1.47 -7.47 14.19
N ILE A 14 -2.09 -8.66 14.30
CA ILE A 14 -3.24 -9.04 13.49
C ILE A 14 -4.41 -8.08 13.70
N ILE A 15 -4.76 -7.79 14.96
CA ILE A 15 -5.86 -6.89 15.31
C ILE A 15 -5.60 -5.49 14.76
N TYR A 16 -4.39 -4.95 14.96
CA TYR A 16 -4.02 -3.65 14.42
C TYR A 16 -4.14 -3.60 12.90
N LYS A 17 -3.60 -4.61 12.20
CA LYS A 17 -3.66 -4.69 10.73
C LYS A 17 -5.10 -4.77 10.25
N ALA A 18 -5.94 -5.61 10.87
CA ALA A 18 -7.35 -5.73 10.51
C ALA A 18 -8.10 -4.42 10.75
N PHE A 19 -7.98 -3.83 11.94
CA PHE A 19 -8.64 -2.59 12.32
C PHE A 19 -8.24 -1.43 11.39
N SER A 20 -6.94 -1.30 11.12
CA SER A 20 -6.43 -0.26 10.24
C SER A 20 -7.00 -0.41 8.82
N ASN A 21 -6.95 -1.60 8.22
CA ASN A 21 -7.49 -1.81 6.87
C ASN A 21 -9.02 -1.64 6.81
N THR A 22 -9.75 -2.01 7.87
CA THR A 22 -11.19 -1.75 7.98
C THR A 22 -11.50 -0.26 8.01
N TYR A 23 -10.74 0.53 8.75
CA TYR A 23 -10.88 1.99 8.75
C TYR A 23 -10.71 2.57 7.34
N TYR A 24 -9.66 2.17 6.61
CA TYR A 24 -9.42 2.67 5.24
C TYR A 24 -10.44 2.17 4.22
N TYR A 25 -10.99 0.96 4.41
CA TYR A 25 -12.09 0.46 3.60
C TYR A 25 -13.33 1.34 3.72
N PHE A 26 -13.72 1.71 4.94
CA PHE A 26 -14.86 2.62 5.12
C PHE A 26 -14.53 4.05 4.64
N GLN A 27 -13.28 4.50 4.83
CA GLN A 27 -12.84 5.78 4.33
C GLN A 27 -12.87 5.84 2.78
N SER A 28 -12.51 4.77 2.07
CA SER A 28 -12.55 4.73 0.61
C SER A 28 -13.97 4.86 0.08
N ILE A 29 -14.93 4.14 0.69
CA ILE A 29 -16.35 4.24 0.34
C ILE A 29 -16.87 5.65 0.61
N LYS A 30 -16.57 6.21 1.80
CA LYS A 30 -17.02 7.56 2.16
C LYS A 30 -16.49 8.62 1.18
N LEU A 31 -15.20 8.60 0.88
CA LEU A 31 -14.58 9.56 -0.04
C LEU A 31 -15.06 9.37 -1.48
N SER A 32 -15.32 8.12 -1.91
CA SER A 32 -15.92 7.84 -3.21
C SER A 32 -17.35 8.39 -3.33
N ASN A 33 -18.14 8.29 -2.26
CA ASN A 33 -19.48 8.87 -2.21
C ASN A 33 -19.42 10.40 -2.21
N ASP A 34 -18.55 10.99 -1.38
CA ASP A 34 -18.30 12.44 -1.37
C ASP A 34 -17.92 12.94 -2.78
N TYR A 35 -17.02 12.23 -3.47
CA TYR A 35 -16.62 12.55 -4.84
C TYR A 35 -17.78 12.45 -5.84
N SER A 36 -18.60 11.39 -5.72
CA SER A 36 -19.80 11.24 -6.54
C SER A 36 -20.83 12.36 -6.31
N ASP A 37 -20.96 12.82 -5.08
CA ASP A 37 -21.83 13.96 -4.73
C ASP A 37 -21.30 15.27 -5.30
N PHE A 38 -19.97 15.47 -5.34
CA PHE A 38 -19.34 16.59 -6.04
C PHE A 38 -19.68 16.59 -7.54
N LEU A 39 -19.67 15.44 -8.19
CA LEU A 39 -20.02 15.34 -9.62
C LEU A 39 -21.48 15.72 -9.88
N LYS A 40 -22.39 15.46 -8.94
CA LYS A 40 -23.83 15.76 -9.06
C LYS A 40 -24.19 17.19 -8.67
N ASN A 41 -23.68 17.68 -7.53
CA ASN A 41 -24.16 18.89 -6.87
C ASN A 41 -23.15 20.04 -6.84
N GLU A 42 -21.99 19.87 -7.50
CA GLU A 42 -20.87 20.84 -7.50
C GLU A 42 -20.36 21.22 -6.10
N SER A 43 -20.59 20.34 -5.12
CA SER A 43 -20.20 20.56 -3.73
C SER A 43 -18.68 20.74 -3.59
N SER A 44 -18.25 21.91 -3.13
CA SER A 44 -16.84 22.24 -2.94
C SER A 44 -16.21 21.58 -1.71
N SER A 45 -16.99 20.90 -0.87
CA SER A 45 -16.50 20.30 0.38
C SER A 45 -15.50 19.16 0.17
N VAL A 46 -15.44 18.57 -1.03
CA VAL A 46 -14.50 17.49 -1.37
C VAL A 46 -13.10 18.03 -1.66
N PHE A 47 -12.98 19.30 -2.08
CA PHE A 47 -11.67 19.91 -2.37
C PHE A 47 -10.75 19.90 -1.14
N SER A 48 -11.29 20.11 0.06
CA SER A 48 -10.53 20.05 1.31
C SER A 48 -10.03 18.63 1.64
N LYS A 49 -10.65 17.60 1.07
CA LYS A 49 -10.31 16.19 1.26
C LYS A 49 -9.30 15.66 0.22
N LYS A 50 -8.79 16.52 -0.69
CA LYS A 50 -7.82 16.12 -1.74
C LYS A 50 -6.64 15.33 -1.18
N GLN A 51 -6.05 15.82 -0.09
CA GLN A 51 -4.89 15.16 0.53
C GLN A 51 -5.25 13.78 1.11
N ASP A 52 -6.46 13.62 1.63
CA ASP A 52 -6.92 12.34 2.17
C ASP A 52 -7.13 11.32 1.06
N ILE A 53 -7.68 11.75 -0.09
CA ILE A 53 -7.80 10.92 -1.29
C ILE A 53 -6.41 10.48 -1.79
N GLN A 54 -5.46 11.41 -1.87
CA GLN A 54 -4.07 11.11 -2.26
C GLN A 54 -3.41 10.10 -1.30
N LYS A 55 -3.56 10.29 0.01
CA LYS A 55 -3.04 9.36 1.04
C LYS A 55 -3.70 7.98 0.92
N LEU A 56 -5.02 7.94 0.69
CA LEU A 56 -5.77 6.71 0.52
C LEU A 56 -5.26 5.90 -0.68
N PHE A 57 -5.08 6.52 -1.85
CA PHE A 57 -4.58 5.86 -3.05
C PHE A 57 -3.13 5.43 -2.91
N SER A 58 -2.27 6.29 -2.35
CA SER A 58 -0.87 5.98 -2.07
C SER A 58 -0.73 4.76 -1.15
N ARG A 59 -1.51 4.71 -0.07
CA ARG A 59 -1.53 3.57 0.87
C ARG A 59 -2.08 2.29 0.25
N ALA A 60 -2.98 2.39 -0.73
CA ALA A 60 -3.43 1.26 -1.53
C ALA A 60 -2.41 0.82 -2.61
N HIS A 61 -1.31 1.55 -2.78
CA HIS A 61 -0.32 1.39 -3.86
C HIS A 61 -0.92 1.54 -5.27
N ILE A 62 -1.94 2.38 -5.40
CA ILE A 62 -2.53 2.71 -6.70
C ILE A 62 -1.61 3.68 -7.41
N LYS A 63 -1.18 3.31 -8.62
CA LYS A 63 -0.30 4.13 -9.43
C LYS A 63 -1.06 5.34 -9.98
N ASN A 64 -0.39 6.49 -10.01
CA ASN A 64 -0.94 7.65 -10.70
C ASN A 64 -0.97 7.37 -12.21
N SER A 65 -2.14 7.54 -12.81
CA SER A 65 -2.36 7.40 -14.25
C SER A 65 -2.38 8.79 -14.90
N TYR A 66 -2.16 8.84 -16.21
CA TYR A 66 -2.09 10.09 -16.97
C TYR A 66 -3.14 10.10 -18.07
N VAL A 67 -3.74 11.26 -18.31
CA VAL A 67 -4.64 11.47 -19.45
C VAL A 67 -3.94 12.34 -20.49
N PRO A 68 -3.80 11.87 -21.75
CA PRO A 68 -3.31 12.70 -22.83
C PRO A 68 -4.38 13.72 -23.22
N VAL A 69 -3.99 14.98 -23.24
CA VAL A 69 -4.84 16.11 -23.63
C VAL A 69 -4.11 16.89 -24.71
N THR A 70 -4.86 17.28 -25.74
CA THR A 70 -4.40 18.23 -26.75
C THR A 70 -5.24 19.48 -26.61
N GLN A 71 -4.59 20.62 -26.39
CA GLN A 71 -5.26 21.91 -26.23
C GLN A 71 -4.74 22.92 -27.26
N PRO A 72 -5.61 23.75 -27.86
CA PRO A 72 -5.17 24.86 -28.69
C PRO A 72 -4.52 25.93 -27.83
N VAL A 73 -3.34 26.42 -28.24
CA VAL A 73 -2.58 27.48 -27.53
C VAL A 73 -2.55 28.81 -28.30
N GLY A 74 -3.36 28.91 -29.37
CA GLY A 74 -3.45 30.08 -30.25
C GLY A 74 -2.60 29.94 -31.53
N TYR A 75 -2.86 30.83 -32.50
CA TYR A 75 -2.14 30.91 -33.78
C TYR A 75 -2.02 29.59 -34.58
N GLY A 76 -3.01 28.69 -34.45
CA GLY A 76 -3.00 27.38 -35.13
C GLY A 76 -2.08 26.34 -34.48
N TYR A 77 -1.47 26.65 -33.32
CA TYR A 77 -0.66 25.71 -32.58
C TYR A 77 -1.49 24.87 -31.61
N LEU A 78 -1.15 23.59 -31.55
CA LEU A 78 -1.68 22.62 -30.61
C LEU A 78 -0.58 22.21 -29.64
N GLN A 79 -0.92 22.15 -28.35
CA GLN A 79 -0.05 21.60 -27.33
C GLN A 79 -0.61 20.26 -26.86
N ALA A 80 0.17 19.19 -27.07
CA ALA A 80 -0.08 17.90 -26.46
C ALA A 80 0.62 17.85 -25.08
N ALA A 81 -0.12 17.45 -24.06
CA ALA A 81 0.40 17.27 -22.70
C ALA A 81 -0.24 16.05 -22.04
N ASN A 82 0.51 15.41 -21.15
CA ASN A 82 -0.01 14.33 -20.30
C ASN A 82 -0.25 14.89 -18.91
N TYR A 83 -1.51 14.97 -18.48
CA TYR A 83 -1.85 15.48 -17.16
C TYR A 83 -2.04 14.35 -16.16
N PRO A 84 -1.43 14.43 -14.96
CA PRO A 84 -1.65 13.45 -13.90
C PRO A 84 -3.10 13.49 -13.41
N ILE A 85 -3.75 12.33 -13.36
CA ILE A 85 -5.18 12.18 -13.06
C ILE A 85 -5.48 12.61 -11.62
N ILE A 86 -4.67 12.17 -10.65
CA ILE A 86 -4.88 12.49 -9.24
C ILE A 86 -4.81 14.01 -9.00
N ASP A 87 -3.88 14.71 -9.64
CA ASP A 87 -3.72 16.15 -9.41
C ASP A 87 -4.87 16.96 -10.00
N ASN A 88 -5.47 16.44 -11.07
CA ASN A 88 -6.59 17.01 -11.78
C ASN A 88 -7.93 16.33 -11.46
N MET A 89 -8.01 15.60 -10.34
CA MET A 89 -9.16 14.73 -10.00
C MET A 89 -10.52 15.43 -9.99
N PHE A 90 -10.56 16.75 -9.84
CA PHE A 90 -11.79 17.53 -9.81
C PHE A 90 -12.17 18.18 -11.14
N VAL A 91 -11.42 17.94 -12.21
CA VAL A 91 -11.82 18.31 -13.56
C VAL A 91 -12.92 17.34 -14.01
N LYS A 92 -14.05 17.87 -14.49
CA LYS A 92 -15.21 17.09 -14.92
C LYS A 92 -15.05 16.44 -16.31
N ASP A 93 -13.81 16.20 -16.75
CA ASP A 93 -13.53 15.43 -17.96
C ASP A 93 -13.91 13.97 -17.70
N GLN A 94 -14.73 13.38 -18.58
CA GLN A 94 -15.23 12.03 -18.40
C GLN A 94 -14.12 11.00 -18.20
N ARG A 95 -12.96 11.14 -18.87
CA ARG A 95 -11.84 10.21 -18.75
C ARG A 95 -11.18 10.30 -17.38
N VAL A 96 -11.02 11.53 -16.87
CA VAL A 96 -10.51 11.78 -15.51
C VAL A 96 -11.47 11.21 -14.48
N VAL A 97 -12.77 11.51 -14.62
CA VAL A 97 -13.81 11.03 -13.70
C VAL A 97 -13.87 9.50 -13.67
N SER A 98 -13.93 8.84 -14.82
CA SER A 98 -13.94 7.38 -14.90
C SER A 98 -12.69 6.75 -14.30
N ALA A 99 -11.51 7.36 -14.51
CA ALA A 99 -10.27 6.89 -13.90
C ALA A 99 -10.29 7.03 -12.37
N ILE A 100 -10.73 8.17 -11.83
CA ILE A 100 -10.81 8.38 -10.38
C ILE A 100 -11.81 7.41 -9.72
N ILE A 101 -12.97 7.18 -10.34
CA ILE A 101 -13.95 6.19 -9.87
C ILE A 101 -13.32 4.79 -9.84
N GLY A 102 -12.65 4.39 -10.93
CA GLY A 102 -11.93 3.11 -10.98
C GLY A 102 -10.83 2.98 -9.93
N MET A 103 -10.11 4.07 -9.63
CA MET A 103 -9.11 4.09 -8.55
C MET A 103 -9.75 3.93 -7.16
N PHE A 104 -10.94 4.50 -6.92
CA PHE A 104 -11.68 4.26 -5.68
C PHE A 104 -12.15 2.80 -5.55
N GLU A 105 -12.63 2.20 -6.63
CA GLU A 105 -13.01 0.78 -6.66
C GLU A 105 -11.81 -0.13 -6.39
N GLU A 106 -10.68 0.12 -7.06
CA GLU A 106 -9.42 -0.59 -6.84
C GLU A 106 -8.95 -0.46 -5.38
N ALA A 107 -8.97 0.77 -4.83
CA ALA A 107 -8.58 1.02 -3.44
C ALA A 107 -9.45 0.22 -2.47
N THR A 108 -10.76 0.25 -2.69
CA THR A 108 -11.75 -0.45 -1.87
C THR A 108 -11.52 -1.96 -1.93
N GLY A 109 -11.26 -2.51 -3.13
CA GLY A 109 -10.90 -3.91 -3.32
C GLY A 109 -9.60 -4.30 -2.60
N VAL A 110 -8.58 -3.45 -2.67
CA VAL A 110 -7.30 -3.64 -1.98
C VAL A 110 -7.49 -3.68 -0.46
N TYR A 111 -8.21 -2.72 0.13
CA TYR A 111 -8.44 -2.71 1.57
C TYR A 111 -9.30 -3.90 2.02
N ARG A 112 -10.33 -4.25 1.26
CA ARG A 112 -11.14 -5.45 1.51
C ARG A 112 -10.28 -6.71 1.54
N ARG A 113 -9.41 -6.90 0.55
CA ARG A 113 -8.48 -8.02 0.49
C ARG A 113 -7.54 -8.04 1.70
N ARG A 114 -6.95 -6.89 2.06
CA ARG A 114 -6.02 -6.77 3.20
C ARG A 114 -6.67 -7.09 4.55
N ILE A 115 -7.97 -6.84 4.71
CA ILE A 115 -8.72 -7.27 5.91
C ILE A 115 -8.70 -8.80 6.00
N PHE A 116 -9.06 -9.53 4.93
CA PHE A 116 -9.01 -10.99 4.92
C PHE A 116 -7.59 -11.54 5.11
N GLU A 117 -6.59 -10.94 4.46
CA GLU A 117 -5.17 -11.27 4.64
C GLU A 117 -4.65 -11.02 6.06
N SER A 118 -5.36 -10.26 6.88
CA SER A 118 -4.96 -10.06 8.28
C SER A 118 -5.17 -11.32 9.11
N PHE A 119 -6.20 -12.11 8.79
CA PHE A 119 -6.54 -13.33 9.51
C PHE A 119 -6.02 -14.60 8.82
N ASN A 120 -5.62 -14.52 7.55
CA ASN A 120 -5.13 -15.67 6.80
C ASN A 120 -3.71 -16.09 7.27
N PRO A 121 -3.53 -17.28 7.88
CA PRO A 121 -2.22 -17.75 8.35
C PRO A 121 -1.23 -17.96 7.19
N ILE A 122 -1.70 -18.37 6.01
CA ILE A 122 -0.87 -18.60 4.83
C ILE A 122 -0.20 -17.30 4.40
N PHE A 123 -0.93 -16.18 4.44
CA PHE A 123 -0.39 -14.86 4.14
C PHE A 123 0.80 -14.51 5.06
N TRP A 124 0.68 -14.80 6.36
CA TRP A 124 1.76 -14.52 7.31
C TRP A 124 2.99 -15.39 7.07
N VAL A 125 2.80 -16.66 6.72
CA VAL A 125 3.88 -17.56 6.33
C VAL A 125 4.58 -17.04 5.07
N GLU A 126 3.83 -16.69 4.02
CA GLU A 126 4.39 -16.09 2.80
C GLU A 126 5.12 -14.78 3.09
N THR A 127 4.59 -13.95 3.99
CA THR A 127 5.23 -12.69 4.39
C THR A 127 6.61 -12.94 5.01
N ILE A 128 6.75 -13.95 5.87
CA ILE A 128 8.02 -14.32 6.49
C ILE A 128 8.98 -14.94 5.46
N ILE A 129 8.46 -15.82 4.60
CA ILE A 129 9.26 -16.46 3.54
C ILE A 129 9.84 -15.41 2.60
N TYR A 130 9.04 -14.42 2.18
CA TYR A 130 9.45 -13.36 1.24
C TYR A 130 9.79 -12.03 1.93
N LEU A 131 10.21 -12.08 3.19
CA LEU A 131 10.49 -10.88 3.98
C LEU A 131 11.57 -9.98 3.33
N PRO A 132 12.73 -10.49 2.87
CA PRO A 132 13.75 -9.63 2.25
C PRO A 132 13.24 -8.93 1.01
N ARG A 133 12.54 -9.66 0.13
CA ARG A 133 11.93 -9.09 -1.07
C ARG A 133 10.90 -8.00 -0.72
N SER A 134 10.09 -8.23 0.30
CA SER A 134 9.07 -7.28 0.76
C SER A 134 9.69 -5.99 1.31
N ILE A 135 10.80 -6.10 2.06
CA ILE A 135 11.53 -4.93 2.57
C ILE A 135 12.12 -4.12 1.41
N ILE A 136 12.75 -4.78 0.44
CA ILE A 136 13.36 -4.11 -0.72
C ILE A 136 12.27 -3.42 -1.57
N ALA A 137 11.13 -4.08 -1.76
CA ALA A 137 9.97 -3.47 -2.42
C ALA A 137 9.46 -2.23 -1.67
N TYR A 138 9.41 -2.28 -0.34
CA TYR A 138 9.00 -1.16 0.50
C TYR A 138 9.94 0.04 0.37
N LEU A 139 11.25 -0.20 0.19
CA LEU A 139 12.24 0.86 -0.07
C LEU A 139 12.15 1.47 -1.47
N GLY A 140 11.22 1.01 -2.31
CA GLY A 140 11.04 1.50 -3.69
C GLY A 140 12.09 0.98 -4.67
N LEU A 141 12.87 -0.04 -4.28
CA LEU A 141 13.89 -0.64 -5.12
C LEU A 141 13.30 -1.76 -6.00
N SER A 142 13.89 -1.96 -7.18
CA SER A 142 13.50 -3.03 -8.09
C SER A 142 13.71 -4.40 -7.45
N THR A 143 12.67 -5.23 -7.39
CA THR A 143 12.75 -6.57 -6.77
C THR A 143 13.29 -7.65 -7.70
N ASP A 144 13.49 -7.36 -8.99
CA ASP A 144 13.96 -8.32 -10.00
C ASP A 144 15.48 -8.28 -10.25
N VAL A 145 16.22 -7.67 -9.33
CA VAL A 145 17.69 -7.68 -9.40
C VAL A 145 18.26 -8.96 -8.80
N ILE A 146 19.36 -9.46 -9.36
CA ILE A 146 20.06 -10.66 -8.88
C ILE A 146 20.42 -10.53 -7.39
N ALA A 147 20.80 -9.33 -6.93
CA ALA A 147 21.08 -9.06 -5.53
C ALA A 147 19.91 -9.42 -4.59
N VAL A 148 18.67 -9.11 -4.95
CA VAL A 148 17.47 -9.46 -4.17
C VAL A 148 17.33 -10.98 -4.06
N LYS A 149 17.56 -11.70 -5.16
CA LYS A 149 17.49 -13.16 -5.21
C LYS A 149 18.57 -13.80 -4.31
N ILE A 150 19.79 -13.26 -4.32
CA ILE A 150 20.89 -13.73 -3.43
C ILE A 150 20.53 -13.49 -1.96
N ILE A 151 20.09 -12.28 -1.60
CA ILE A 151 19.67 -11.96 -0.22
C ILE A 151 18.52 -12.88 0.23
N GLN A 152 17.58 -13.17 -0.66
CA GLN A 152 16.46 -14.06 -0.41
C GLN A 152 16.92 -15.50 -0.10
N VAL A 153 17.92 -16.00 -0.82
CA VAL A 153 18.52 -17.33 -0.56
C VAL A 153 19.29 -17.33 0.76
N ILE A 154 20.07 -16.28 1.05
CA ILE A 154 20.78 -16.13 2.32
C ILE A 154 19.78 -16.16 3.48
N TRP A 155 18.67 -15.43 3.36
CA TRP A 155 17.59 -15.43 4.34
C TRP A 155 17.03 -16.83 4.61
N TRP A 156 16.80 -17.64 3.57
CA TRP A 156 16.32 -19.01 3.72
C TRP A 156 17.30 -19.95 4.42
N ILE A 157 18.59 -19.61 4.48
CA ILE A 157 19.59 -20.37 5.24
C ILE A 157 19.68 -19.84 6.67
N ILE A 158 19.79 -18.51 6.82
CA ILE A 158 19.98 -17.86 8.12
C ILE A 158 18.76 -18.03 9.02
N ALA A 159 17.54 -17.88 8.50
CA ALA A 159 16.33 -17.93 9.32
C ALA A 159 16.15 -19.29 10.01
N PRO A 160 16.26 -20.45 9.32
CA PRO A 160 16.26 -21.75 9.98
C PRO A 160 17.44 -21.95 10.93
N MET A 161 18.65 -21.53 10.55
CA MET A 161 19.83 -21.62 11.43
C MET A 161 19.63 -20.85 12.73
N ALA A 162 19.07 -19.65 12.67
CA ALA A 162 18.78 -18.83 13.85
C ALA A 162 17.76 -19.51 14.78
N ILE A 163 16.81 -20.27 14.23
CA ILE A 163 15.85 -21.05 15.02
C ILE A 163 16.55 -22.23 15.71
N ILE A 164 17.37 -22.99 14.97
CA ILE A 164 18.07 -24.18 15.49
C ILE A 164 19.07 -23.81 16.58
N TYR A 165 19.88 -22.77 16.36
CA TYR A 165 20.95 -22.35 17.28
C TYR A 165 20.52 -21.26 18.28
N ARG A 166 19.22 -21.03 18.44
CA ARG A 166 18.66 -19.96 19.28
C ARG A 166 19.30 -19.88 20.66
N ASN A 167 19.41 -21.01 21.37
CA ASN A 167 19.89 -21.03 22.75
C ASN A 167 21.39 -20.68 22.84
N SER A 168 22.21 -21.16 21.89
CA SER A 168 23.63 -20.84 21.81
C SER A 168 23.88 -19.39 21.42
N LEU A 169 23.05 -18.80 20.55
CA LEU A 169 23.16 -17.38 20.20
C LEU A 169 22.86 -16.49 21.41
N ILE A 170 21.82 -16.80 22.18
CA ILE A 170 21.45 -16.02 23.37
C ILE A 170 22.59 -15.99 24.40
N SER A 171 23.28 -17.13 24.63
CA SER A 171 24.38 -17.18 25.59
C SER A 171 25.60 -16.37 25.13
N VAL A 172 25.94 -16.40 23.83
CA VAL A 172 27.02 -15.56 23.27
C VAL A 172 26.70 -14.07 23.41
N PHE A 173 25.46 -13.67 23.12
CA PHE A 173 25.03 -12.28 23.30
C PHE A 173 25.13 -11.83 24.77
N GLN A 174 24.71 -12.66 25.73
CA GLN A 174 24.83 -12.33 27.15
C GLN A 174 26.28 -12.19 27.62
N ASN A 175 27.20 -12.99 27.08
CA ASN A 175 28.62 -12.91 27.41
C ASN A 175 29.35 -11.73 26.74
N LEU A 176 28.80 -11.15 25.67
CA LEU A 176 29.36 -9.97 24.99
C LEU A 176 28.95 -8.64 25.65
N PHE A 177 27.86 -8.64 26.42
CA PHE A 177 27.28 -7.45 27.05
C PHE A 177 27.32 -7.48 28.59
N ASN A 178 27.95 -8.50 29.17
CA ASN A 178 28.41 -8.54 30.57
C ASN A 178 29.92 -8.32 30.60
#